data_AF-A0AA39LEE5-F1
#
_entry.id   AF-A0AA39LEE5-F1
#
_cell.length_a   1.000
_cell.length_b   1.000
_cell.length_c   1.000
_cell.angle_alpha   90.00
_cell.angle_beta   90.00
_cell.angle_gamma   90.00
#
_symmetry.space_group_name_H-M   'P 1'
#
loop_
_entity.id
_entity.type
_entity.pdbx_description
1 polymer ?
#
loop_
_entity_poly.entity_id
_entity_poly.type
_entity_poly.pdbx_seq_one_letter_code
_entity_poly.pdbx_strand_id
1 'polypeptide(L)'
;MEAQLVSVGEASSKVHELRECLTSLTSDLYEYNSNDSFLNKCEHCSLGLETERKAHAEELRLINQDINHLEDILKNLRNSQEAKKSLLLRKIADFQIELHRTNEVCKLTGIPDDRLLDLSILSVFKDITGGHFQFEPIIPANHFLNFFPPNPFLFPRLPVLAKEKNCPSCNLVIHRNSPICPFCKSKTISKCRRYNNSIKK
;
A
#
# COMPACT_ATOMS: atom_id res chain seq x y z
N MET A 1 20.21 92.95 -25.93
CA MET A 1 19.83 92.59 -24.55
C MET A 1 18.66 91.59 -24.56
N GLU A 2 17.60 91.84 -25.32
CA GLU A 2 16.43 90.94 -25.43
C GLU A 2 16.75 89.51 -25.91
N ALA A 3 17.54 89.36 -26.98
CA ALA A 3 17.91 88.03 -27.49
C ALA A 3 18.68 87.16 -26.47
N GLN A 4 19.46 87.79 -25.60
CA GLN A 4 20.19 87.10 -24.53
C GLN A 4 19.23 86.64 -23.41
N LEU A 5 18.19 87.43 -23.10
CA LEU A 5 17.17 87.06 -22.12
C LEU A 5 16.32 85.88 -22.59
N VAL A 6 15.97 85.83 -23.88
CA VAL A 6 15.25 84.69 -24.48
C VAL A 6 16.08 83.41 -24.38
N SER A 7 17.37 83.46 -24.75
CA SER A 7 18.26 82.31 -24.66
C SER A 7 18.44 81.78 -23.22
N VAL A 8 18.50 82.68 -22.23
CA VAL A 8 18.57 82.29 -20.80
C VAL A 8 17.25 81.65 -20.33
N GLY A 9 16.10 82.15 -20.82
CA GLY A 9 14.79 81.56 -20.56
C GLY A 9 14.67 80.14 -21.13
N GLU A 10 15.09 79.93 -22.36
CA GLU A 10 15.13 78.62 -23.01
C GLU A 10 16.05 77.63 -22.29
N ALA A 11 17.26 78.08 -21.92
CA ALA A 11 18.19 77.27 -21.14
C ALA A 11 17.60 76.89 -19.78
N SER A 12 16.91 77.81 -19.11
CA SER A 12 16.25 77.56 -17.82
C SER A 12 15.11 76.53 -17.94
N SER A 13 14.31 76.61 -19.00
CA SER A 13 13.26 75.62 -19.31
C SER A 13 13.86 74.23 -19.52
N LYS A 14 14.95 74.12 -20.30
CA LYS A 14 15.63 72.84 -20.53
C LYS A 14 16.27 72.26 -19.28
N VAL A 15 16.82 73.10 -18.40
CA VAL A 15 17.31 72.65 -17.09
C VAL A 15 16.16 72.14 -16.23
N HIS A 16 14.98 72.76 -16.28
CA HIS A 16 13.82 72.28 -15.52
C HIS A 16 13.31 70.94 -16.04
N GLU A 17 13.10 70.79 -17.35
CA GLU A 17 12.72 69.52 -18.00
C GLU A 17 13.70 68.40 -17.64
N LEU A 18 15.00 68.68 -17.67
CA LEU A 18 16.03 67.71 -17.30
C LEU A 18 15.95 67.31 -15.82
N ARG A 19 15.64 68.25 -14.91
CA ARG A 19 15.47 67.97 -13.49
C ARG A 19 14.25 67.10 -13.22
N GLU A 20 13.14 67.33 -13.93
CA GLU A 20 11.95 66.47 -13.84
C GLU A 20 12.28 65.05 -14.32
N CYS A 21 12.96 64.93 -15.45
CA CYS A 21 13.41 63.65 -15.98
C CYS A 21 14.34 62.91 -15.01
N LEU A 22 15.31 63.61 -14.41
CA LEU A 22 16.22 63.05 -13.42
C LEU A 22 15.47 62.56 -12.17
N THR A 23 14.48 63.33 -11.71
CA THR A 23 13.67 62.98 -10.54
C THR A 23 12.84 61.71 -10.82
N SER A 24 12.20 61.64 -11.98
CA SER A 24 11.48 60.45 -12.43
C SER A 24 12.40 59.23 -12.49
N LEU A 25 13.54 59.35 -13.17
CA LEU A 25 14.48 58.24 -13.32
C LEU A 25 15.03 57.75 -11.97
N THR A 26 15.26 58.67 -11.03
CA THR A 26 15.71 58.32 -9.69
C THR A 26 14.65 57.53 -8.93
N SER A 27 13.37 57.91 -9.07
CA SER A 27 12.24 57.17 -8.50
C SER A 27 12.13 55.76 -9.11
N ASP A 28 12.21 55.67 -10.44
CA ASP A 28 12.13 54.39 -11.15
C ASP A 28 13.28 53.45 -10.76
N LEU A 29 14.50 53.98 -10.59
CA LEU A 29 15.64 53.21 -10.11
C LEU A 29 15.45 52.69 -8.68
N TYR A 30 14.84 53.48 -7.80
CA TYR A 30 14.53 53.03 -6.45
C TYR A 30 13.51 51.89 -6.46
N GLU A 31 12.44 52.03 -7.26
CA GLU A 31 11.43 50.97 -7.41
C GLU A 31 12.04 49.70 -8.01
N TYR A 32 12.86 49.83 -9.05
CA TYR A 32 13.58 48.72 -9.66
C TYR A 32 14.41 47.96 -8.62
N ASN A 33 15.21 48.66 -7.81
CA ASN A 33 16.05 48.03 -6.78
C ASN A 33 15.21 47.34 -5.68
N SER A 34 14.09 47.94 -5.30
CA SER A 34 13.15 47.34 -4.34
C SER A 34 12.56 46.03 -4.90
N ASN A 35 12.12 46.05 -6.16
CA ASN A 35 11.58 44.90 -6.85
C ASN A 35 12.61 43.79 -7.03
N ASP A 36 13.84 44.13 -7.40
CA ASP A 36 14.95 43.16 -7.50
C ASP A 36 15.21 42.45 -6.16
N SER A 37 15.29 43.21 -5.06
CA SER A 37 15.40 42.64 -3.71
C SER A 37 14.22 41.74 -3.35
N PHE A 38 12.99 42.10 -3.74
CA PHE A 38 11.82 41.26 -3.52
C PHE A 38 11.85 39.97 -4.33
N LEU A 39 12.24 40.03 -5.61
CA LEU A 39 12.40 38.87 -6.48
C LEU A 39 13.42 37.89 -5.91
N ASN A 40 14.57 38.39 -5.44
CA ASN A 40 15.59 37.58 -4.77
C ASN A 40 15.04 36.83 -3.54
N LYS A 41 14.19 37.47 -2.73
CA LYS A 41 13.53 36.82 -1.58
C LYS A 41 12.54 35.74 -2.02
N CYS A 42 11.79 35.99 -3.09
CA CYS A 42 10.88 35.00 -3.67
C CYS A 42 11.63 33.78 -4.20
N GLU A 43 12.75 33.98 -4.90
CA GLU A 43 13.59 32.90 -5.39
C GLU A 43 14.17 32.06 -4.25
N HIS A 44 14.69 32.71 -3.21
CA HIS A 44 15.19 32.00 -2.02
C HIS A 44 14.09 31.18 -1.34
N CYS A 45 12.88 31.74 -1.19
CA CYS A 45 11.73 31.03 -0.64
C CYS A 45 11.34 29.83 -1.52
N SER A 46 11.28 30.02 -2.84
CA SER A 46 10.96 28.96 -3.79
C SER A 46 11.96 27.80 -3.73
N LEU A 47 13.26 28.10 -3.61
CA LEU A 47 14.30 27.09 -3.44
C LEU A 47 14.14 26.30 -2.13
N GLY A 48 13.81 27.01 -1.04
CA GLY A 48 13.51 26.38 0.25
C GLY A 48 12.34 25.40 0.15
N LEU A 49 11.23 25.81 -0.46
CA LEU A 49 10.06 24.96 -0.67
C LEU A 49 10.37 23.75 -1.55
N GLU A 50 11.18 23.90 -2.59
CA GLU A 50 11.56 22.77 -3.45
C GLU A 50 12.47 21.77 -2.72
N THR A 51 13.31 22.26 -1.81
CA THR A 51 14.14 21.41 -0.95
C THR A 51 13.27 20.63 0.03
N GLU A 52 12.33 21.29 0.68
CA GLU A 52 11.36 20.64 1.57
C GLU A 52 10.50 19.61 0.82
N ARG A 53 9.99 19.97 -0.37
CA ARG A 53 9.23 19.05 -1.22
C ARG A 53 10.00 17.77 -1.56
N LYS A 54 11.31 17.89 -1.84
CA LYS A 54 12.18 16.74 -2.10
C LYS A 54 12.40 15.89 -0.85
N ALA A 55 12.58 16.52 0.31
CA ALA A 55 12.71 15.80 1.59
C ALA A 55 11.44 14.99 1.89
N HIS A 56 10.26 15.60 1.79
CA HIS A 56 8.98 14.91 1.98
C HIS A 56 8.76 13.77 0.98
N ALA A 57 9.20 13.94 -0.27
CA ALA A 57 9.11 12.87 -1.27
C ALA A 57 9.97 11.65 -0.90
N GLU A 58 11.15 11.86 -0.29
CA GLU A 58 12.01 10.78 0.18
C GLU A 58 11.44 10.08 1.42
N GLU A 59 10.89 10.83 2.37
CA GLU A 59 10.20 10.25 3.53
C GLU A 59 9.04 9.33 3.09
N LEU A 60 8.23 9.77 2.13
CA LEU A 60 7.17 8.95 1.55
C LEU A 60 7.73 7.69 0.86
N ARG A 61 8.90 7.79 0.21
CA ARG A 61 9.56 6.63 -0.41
C ARG A 61 9.98 5.60 0.64
N LEU A 62 10.55 6.05 1.76
CA LEU A 62 10.96 5.21 2.88
C LEU A 62 9.75 4.54 3.56
N ILE A 63 8.69 5.28 3.84
CA ILE A 63 7.45 4.72 4.41
C ILE A 63 6.89 3.61 3.53
N ASN A 64 6.85 3.83 2.21
CA ASN A 64 6.39 2.80 1.28
C ASN A 64 7.31 1.57 1.27
N GLN A 65 8.62 1.76 1.40
CA GLN A 65 9.56 0.65 1.52
C GLN A 65 9.33 -0.17 2.80
N ASP A 66 9.11 0.51 3.93
CA ASP A 66 8.84 -0.13 5.21
C ASP A 66 7.52 -0.90 5.23
N ILE A 67 6.47 -0.34 4.61
CA ILE A 67 5.18 -1.04 4.43
C ILE A 67 5.39 -2.35 3.70
N ASN A 68 6.07 -2.34 2.55
CA ASN A 68 6.34 -3.56 1.79
C ASN A 68 7.16 -4.57 2.60
N HIS A 69 8.17 -4.09 3.34
CA HIS A 69 9.00 -4.96 4.18
C HIS A 69 8.19 -5.64 5.29
N LEU A 70 7.31 -4.89 5.97
CA LEU A 70 6.43 -5.43 7.00
C LEU A 70 5.40 -6.41 6.42
N GLU A 71 4.86 -6.15 5.23
CA GLU A 71 3.97 -7.08 4.53
C GLU A 71 4.66 -8.42 4.23
N ASP A 72 5.91 -8.39 3.78
CA ASP A 72 6.71 -9.60 3.55
C ASP A 72 7.00 -10.36 4.85
N ILE A 73 7.35 -9.66 5.94
CA ILE A 73 7.53 -10.29 7.25
C ILE A 73 6.24 -10.98 7.69
N LEU A 74 5.10 -10.30 7.62
CA LEU A 74 3.81 -10.84 8.03
C LEU A 74 3.42 -12.06 7.19
N LYS A 75 3.66 -12.01 5.88
CA LYS A 75 3.42 -13.15 4.97
C LYS A 75 4.29 -14.34 5.34
N ASN A 76 5.58 -14.11 5.61
CA ASN A 76 6.51 -15.16 6.01
C ASN A 76 6.14 -15.79 7.36
N LEU A 77 5.76 -14.96 8.34
CA LEU A 77 5.30 -15.43 9.64
C LEU A 77 4.03 -16.27 9.53
N ARG A 78 3.03 -15.81 8.75
CA ARG A 78 1.80 -16.58 8.50
C ARG A 78 2.10 -17.92 7.82
N ASN A 79 2.93 -17.92 6.78
CA ASN A 79 3.30 -19.15 6.08
C ASN A 79 4.03 -20.14 7.00
N SER A 80 4.96 -19.64 7.82
CA SER A 80 5.69 -20.44 8.80
C SER A 80 4.75 -21.02 9.88
N GLN A 81 3.81 -20.20 10.37
CA GLN A 81 2.81 -20.62 11.34
C GLN A 81 1.89 -21.68 10.74
N GLU A 82 1.39 -21.48 9.53
CA GLU A 82 0.52 -22.43 8.83
C GLU A 82 1.24 -23.76 8.55
N ALA A 83 2.51 -23.71 8.15
CA ALA A 83 3.32 -24.91 7.96
C ALA A 83 3.50 -25.70 9.26
N LYS A 84 3.82 -25.02 10.38
CA LYS A 84 3.93 -25.65 11.70
C LYS A 84 2.60 -26.24 12.17
N LYS A 85 1.50 -25.51 11.95
CA LYS A 85 0.14 -25.92 12.25
C LYS A 85 -0.25 -27.18 11.47
N SER A 86 0.01 -27.21 10.17
CA SER A 86 -0.24 -28.37 9.31
C SER A 86 0.57 -29.59 9.77
N LEU A 87 1.86 -29.40 10.09
CA LEU A 87 2.70 -30.47 10.61
C LEU A 87 2.18 -31.04 11.93
N LEU A 88 1.73 -30.18 12.85
CA LEU A 88 1.20 -30.60 14.15
C LEU A 88 -0.10 -31.39 13.99
N LEU A 89 -1.03 -30.92 13.14
CA LEU A 89 -2.27 -31.64 12.84
C LEU A 89 -2.00 -33.04 12.29
N ARG A 90 -1.03 -33.16 11.39
CA ARG A 90 -0.63 -34.46 10.86
C ARG A 90 -0.09 -35.39 11.95
N LYS A 91 0.79 -34.89 12.83
CA LYS A 91 1.30 -35.70 13.96
C LYS A 91 0.20 -36.14 14.92
N ILE A 92 -0.81 -35.30 15.14
CA ILE A 92 -1.95 -35.65 16.00
C ILE A 92 -2.83 -36.71 15.32
N ALA A 93 -3.06 -36.60 14.02
CA ALA A 93 -3.76 -37.63 13.25
C ALA A 93 -3.01 -38.98 13.30
N ASP A 94 -1.69 -38.97 13.10
CA ASP A 94 -0.85 -40.16 13.19
C ASP A 94 -0.94 -40.80 14.60
N PHE A 95 -0.92 -39.98 15.66
CA PHE A 95 -1.09 -40.44 17.03
C PHE A 95 -2.48 -41.05 17.28
N GLN A 96 -3.55 -40.47 16.75
CA GLN A 96 -4.90 -41.02 16.86
C GLN A 96 -5.00 -42.41 16.22
N ILE A 97 -4.37 -42.60 15.05
CA ILE A 97 -4.32 -43.89 14.37
C ILE A 97 -3.59 -44.93 15.25
N GLU A 98 -2.46 -44.55 15.83
CA GLU A 98 -1.66 -45.45 16.66
C GLU A 98 -2.34 -45.80 17.99
N LEU A 99 -3.06 -44.84 18.59
CA LEU A 99 -3.92 -45.08 19.75
C LEU A 99 -4.99 -46.14 19.43
N HIS A 100 -5.66 -46.01 18.29
CA HIS A 100 -6.66 -47.00 17.86
C HIS A 100 -6.02 -48.38 17.64
N ARG A 101 -4.89 -48.46 16.93
CA ARG A 101 -4.17 -49.73 16.72
C ARG A 101 -3.77 -50.39 18.03
N THR A 102 -3.27 -49.61 18.98
CA THR A 102 -2.87 -50.11 20.30
C THR A 102 -4.06 -50.69 21.05
N ASN A 103 -5.20 -49.99 21.04
CA ASN A 103 -6.43 -50.50 21.67
C ASN A 103 -6.93 -51.80 21.03
N GLU A 104 -6.85 -51.93 19.70
CA GLU A 104 -7.22 -53.18 19.02
C GLU A 104 -6.32 -54.35 19.45
N VAL A 105 -5.01 -54.13 19.60
CA VAL A 105 -4.11 -55.15 20.15
C VAL A 105 -4.47 -55.49 21.60
N CYS A 106 -4.76 -54.50 22.44
CA CYS A 106 -5.19 -54.72 23.83
C CYS A 106 -6.44 -55.59 23.90
N LYS A 107 -7.46 -55.32 23.07
CA LYS A 107 -8.67 -56.14 22.98
C LYS A 107 -8.36 -57.60 22.61
N LEU A 108 -7.52 -57.81 21.60
CA LEU A 108 -7.10 -59.16 21.18
C LEU A 108 -6.36 -59.93 22.29
N THR A 109 -5.69 -59.22 23.20
CA THR A 109 -5.00 -59.82 24.36
C THR A 109 -5.91 -60.02 25.59
N GLY A 110 -7.21 -59.71 25.49
CA GLY A 110 -8.17 -59.89 26.58
C GLY A 110 -8.20 -58.75 27.60
N ILE A 111 -7.65 -57.57 27.26
CA ILE A 111 -7.83 -56.36 28.08
C ILE A 111 -9.30 -55.91 27.95
N PRO A 112 -10.02 -55.67 29.05
CA PRO A 112 -11.40 -55.21 29.02
C PRO A 112 -11.51 -53.74 28.56
N ASP A 113 -12.66 -53.39 27.96
CA ASP A 113 -12.89 -52.10 27.30
C ASP A 113 -12.75 -50.88 28.23
N ASP A 114 -12.99 -51.05 29.53
CA ASP A 114 -12.86 -50.01 30.57
C ASP A 114 -11.41 -49.58 30.85
N ARG A 115 -10.44 -50.35 30.35
CA ARG A 115 -8.99 -50.06 30.50
C ARG A 115 -8.32 -49.62 29.20
N LEU A 116 -9.08 -49.44 28.13
CA LEU A 116 -8.55 -48.96 26.86
C LEU A 116 -8.23 -47.46 26.90
N LEU A 117 -7.31 -47.03 26.04
CA LEU A 117 -6.91 -45.63 25.91
C LEU A 117 -8.05 -44.85 25.24
N ASP A 118 -8.52 -43.76 25.84
CA ASP A 118 -9.59 -42.96 25.27
C ASP A 118 -9.07 -41.69 24.58
N LEU A 119 -9.98 -40.94 23.94
CA LEU A 119 -9.65 -39.65 23.33
C LEU A 119 -9.34 -38.56 24.37
N SER A 120 -9.60 -38.78 25.67
CA SER A 120 -9.28 -37.80 26.71
C SER A 120 -7.78 -37.55 26.81
N ILE A 121 -6.94 -38.52 26.41
CA ILE A 121 -5.48 -38.35 26.29
C ILE A 121 -5.12 -37.20 25.35
N LEU A 122 -5.97 -36.88 24.36
CA LEU A 122 -5.74 -35.77 23.43
C LEU A 122 -6.05 -34.40 24.04
N SER A 123 -6.72 -34.34 25.19
CA SER A 123 -7.01 -33.07 25.88
C SER A 123 -5.74 -32.31 26.24
N VAL A 124 -4.64 -33.02 26.53
CA VAL A 124 -3.31 -32.44 26.77
C VAL A 124 -2.85 -31.56 25.61
N PHE A 125 -3.18 -31.92 24.36
CA PHE A 125 -2.82 -31.11 23.18
C PHE A 125 -3.72 -29.88 23.01
N LYS A 126 -4.94 -29.91 23.56
CA LYS A 126 -5.89 -28.79 23.50
C LYS A 126 -5.43 -27.64 24.40
N ASP A 127 -4.85 -27.96 25.56
CA ASP A 127 -4.34 -26.98 26.52
C ASP A 127 -3.04 -26.33 26.03
N ILE A 128 -2.12 -27.13 25.47
CA ILE A 128 -0.85 -26.64 24.93
C ILE A 128 -1.05 -25.72 23.71
N THR A 129 -2.13 -25.94 22.95
CA THR A 129 -2.43 -25.14 21.74
C THR A 129 -3.38 -23.97 22.01
N GLY A 130 -3.73 -23.71 23.27
CA GLY A 130 -4.61 -22.60 23.66
C GLY A 130 -5.99 -22.64 23.01
N GLY A 131 -6.49 -23.84 22.68
CA GLY A 131 -7.79 -24.01 22.01
C GLY A 131 -7.83 -23.62 20.53
N HIS A 132 -6.68 -23.31 19.91
CA HIS A 132 -6.61 -22.85 18.51
C HIS A 132 -6.82 -23.97 17.48
N PHE A 133 -6.90 -25.22 17.94
CA PHE A 133 -7.11 -26.43 17.16
C PHE A 133 -8.39 -27.12 17.64
N GLN A 134 -9.40 -27.19 16.76
CA GLN A 134 -10.55 -28.05 16.98
C GLN A 134 -10.22 -29.43 16.43
N PHE A 135 -10.22 -30.43 17.32
CA PHE A 135 -10.03 -31.83 16.96
C PHE A 135 -11.41 -32.44 16.71
N GLU A 136 -11.71 -32.80 15.47
CA GLU A 136 -12.78 -33.74 15.19
C GLU A 136 -12.20 -35.16 15.10
N PRO A 137 -12.87 -36.18 15.67
CA PRO A 137 -12.46 -37.56 15.50
C PRO A 137 -12.47 -37.90 13.99
N ILE A 138 -11.31 -38.27 13.46
CA ILE A 138 -11.13 -38.58 12.02
C ILE A 138 -11.95 -39.81 11.60
N ILE A 139 -12.41 -40.62 12.56
CA ILE A 139 -13.14 -41.86 12.30
C ILE A 139 -14.49 -41.80 13.04
N PRO A 140 -15.63 -41.66 12.33
CA PRO A 140 -16.93 -41.92 12.92
C PRO A 140 -17.02 -43.39 13.31
N ALA A 141 -17.62 -43.68 14.47
CA ALA A 141 -17.59 -44.96 15.18
C ALA A 141 -18.06 -46.21 14.39
N ASN A 142 -18.49 -46.08 13.12
CA ASN A 142 -19.17 -47.13 12.37
C ASN A 142 -18.51 -47.57 11.05
N HIS A 143 -17.26 -47.19 10.74
CA HIS A 143 -16.61 -47.69 9.52
C HIS A 143 -15.60 -48.82 9.78
N PHE A 144 -16.15 -50.02 10.01
CA PHE A 144 -15.48 -51.26 9.65
C PHE A 144 -15.44 -51.37 8.12
N LEU A 145 -14.25 -51.65 7.58
CA LEU A 145 -13.98 -52.04 6.20
C LEU A 145 -14.23 -50.97 5.12
N ASN A 146 -13.22 -50.15 4.81
CA ASN A 146 -12.94 -49.76 3.43
C ASN A 146 -11.46 -49.42 3.25
N PHE A 147 -10.75 -50.41 2.73
CA PHE A 147 -9.34 -50.38 2.34
C PHE A 147 -9.19 -49.70 0.96
N PHE A 148 -9.53 -48.41 0.82
CA PHE A 148 -9.20 -47.64 -0.38
C PHE A 148 -8.92 -46.16 -0.04
N PRO A 149 -7.94 -45.51 -0.68
CA PRO A 149 -7.63 -44.11 -0.43
C PRO A 149 -8.80 -43.23 -0.89
N PRO A 150 -9.23 -42.21 -0.12
CA PRO A 150 -10.23 -41.29 -0.62
C PRO A 150 -9.59 -40.42 -1.72
N ASN A 151 -10.22 -40.49 -2.88
CA ASN A 151 -9.98 -39.70 -4.09
C ASN A 151 -9.78 -38.20 -3.76
N PRO A 152 -8.76 -37.49 -4.28
CA PRO A 152 -8.50 -36.08 -3.96
C PRO A 152 -9.46 -35.07 -4.63
N PHE A 153 -10.63 -35.50 -5.11
CA PHE A 153 -11.47 -34.73 -6.04
C PHE A 153 -12.84 -34.27 -5.53
N LEU A 154 -13.16 -34.38 -4.23
CA LEU A 154 -14.50 -34.08 -3.72
C LEU A 154 -14.62 -32.89 -2.75
N PHE A 155 -13.72 -31.91 -2.83
CA PHE A 155 -14.05 -30.56 -2.35
C PHE A 155 -14.30 -29.66 -3.54
N PRO A 156 -15.57 -29.36 -3.89
CA PRO A 156 -15.83 -28.18 -4.71
C PRO A 156 -15.31 -27.00 -3.90
N ARG A 157 -14.21 -26.38 -4.32
CA ARG A 157 -13.85 -25.04 -3.83
C ARG A 157 -15.05 -24.16 -4.15
N LEU A 158 -15.84 -23.80 -3.14
CA LEU A 158 -16.83 -22.74 -3.32
C LEU A 158 -16.07 -21.52 -3.88
N PRO A 159 -16.49 -20.95 -5.01
CA PRO A 159 -15.86 -19.75 -5.52
C PRO A 159 -16.00 -18.69 -4.44
N VAL A 160 -14.87 -18.24 -3.90
CA VAL A 160 -14.82 -17.07 -3.02
C VAL A 160 -15.34 -15.91 -3.86
N LEU A 161 -16.60 -15.53 -3.65
CA LEU A 161 -17.20 -14.39 -4.33
C LEU A 161 -16.32 -13.18 -4.03
N ALA A 162 -15.66 -12.68 -5.08
CA ALA A 162 -14.83 -11.49 -4.97
C ALA A 162 -15.72 -10.36 -4.46
N LYS A 163 -15.36 -9.78 -3.32
CA LYS A 163 -16.09 -8.63 -2.79
C LYS A 163 -15.90 -7.46 -3.76
N GLU A 164 -16.99 -6.82 -4.13
CA GLU A 164 -17.00 -5.70 -5.07
C GLU A 164 -17.23 -4.38 -4.32
N LYS A 165 -16.86 -3.25 -4.94
CA LYS A 165 -17.15 -1.89 -4.48
C LYS A 165 -17.49 -1.00 -5.69
N ASN A 166 -18.19 0.10 -5.45
CA ASN A 166 -18.46 1.07 -6.51
C ASN A 166 -17.31 2.07 -6.63
N CYS A 167 -16.95 2.42 -7.87
CA CYS A 167 -15.98 3.48 -8.12
C CYS A 167 -16.56 4.85 -7.70
N PRO A 168 -15.83 5.65 -6.90
CA PRO A 168 -16.31 6.97 -6.47
C PRO A 168 -16.46 7.98 -7.61
N SER A 169 -15.77 7.78 -8.75
CA SER A 169 -15.77 8.72 -9.87
C SER A 169 -16.81 8.41 -10.95
N CYS A 170 -17.15 7.14 -11.18
CA CYS A 170 -18.05 6.74 -12.26
C CYS A 170 -19.11 5.71 -11.85
N ASN A 171 -19.17 5.34 -10.56
CA ASN A 171 -20.13 4.42 -9.95
C ASN A 171 -20.18 3.01 -10.57
N LEU A 172 -19.19 2.62 -11.39
CA LEU A 172 -19.07 1.27 -11.91
C LEU A 172 -18.56 0.31 -10.82
N VAL A 173 -19.04 -0.92 -10.87
CA VAL A 173 -18.63 -1.99 -9.96
C VAL A 173 -17.20 -2.42 -10.29
N ILE A 174 -16.33 -2.40 -9.27
CA ILE A 174 -14.92 -2.79 -9.37
C ILE A 174 -14.55 -3.71 -8.21
N HIS A 175 -13.48 -4.48 -8.37
CA HIS A 175 -12.94 -5.31 -7.29
C HIS A 175 -12.66 -4.47 -6.03
N ARG A 176 -13.01 -4.97 -4.83
CA ARG A 176 -12.87 -4.21 -3.57
C ARG A 176 -11.43 -3.75 -3.30
N ASN A 177 -10.46 -4.55 -3.72
CA ASN A 177 -9.03 -4.24 -3.59
C ASN A 177 -8.45 -3.51 -4.81
N SER A 178 -9.24 -3.14 -5.83
CA SER A 178 -8.73 -2.33 -6.94
C SER A 178 -8.37 -0.93 -6.44
N PRO A 179 -7.11 -0.47 -6.58
CA PRO A 179 -6.69 0.86 -6.16
C PRO A 179 -7.21 1.94 -7.10
N ILE A 180 -7.44 1.62 -8.38
CA ILE A 180 -7.90 2.56 -9.41
C ILE A 180 -8.99 1.88 -10.25
N CYS A 181 -10.03 2.63 -10.62
CA CYS A 181 -11.04 2.14 -11.56
C CYS A 181 -10.45 2.00 -12.97
N PRO A 182 -10.47 0.80 -13.60
CA PRO A 182 -9.90 0.60 -14.93
C PRO A 182 -10.60 1.43 -16.01
N PHE A 183 -11.89 1.72 -15.85
CA PHE A 183 -12.65 2.59 -16.77
C PHE A 183 -12.29 4.06 -16.63
N CYS A 184 -12.08 4.56 -15.42
CA CYS A 184 -11.61 5.94 -15.22
C CYS A 184 -10.17 6.10 -15.71
N LYS A 185 -9.32 5.09 -15.47
CA LYS A 185 -7.92 5.07 -15.93
C LYS A 185 -7.80 5.09 -17.45
N SER A 186 -8.63 4.32 -18.16
CA SER A 186 -8.59 4.31 -19.63
C SER A 186 -9.07 5.63 -20.25
N LYS A 187 -9.98 6.35 -19.60
CA LYS A 187 -10.44 7.68 -20.03
C LYS A 187 -9.41 8.80 -19.84
N THR A 188 -8.55 8.72 -18.83
CA THR A 188 -7.50 9.73 -18.60
C THR A 188 -6.27 9.51 -19.49
N ILE A 189 -5.96 8.26 -19.86
CA ILE A 189 -4.80 7.94 -20.71
C ILE A 189 -5.00 8.40 -22.17
N SER A 190 -6.24 8.48 -22.67
CA SER A 190 -6.53 8.78 -24.08
C SER A 190 -6.20 10.20 -24.54
N LYS A 191 -5.85 11.13 -23.63
CA LYS A 191 -5.40 12.50 -23.99
C LYS A 191 -3.90 12.62 -24.29
N CYS A 192 -3.07 11.61 -23.98
CA CYS A 192 -1.60 11.71 -24.14
C CYS A 192 -1.02 11.15 -25.46
N ARG A 193 -1.84 10.74 -26.45
CA ARG A 193 -1.33 10.17 -27.72
C ARG A 193 -1.44 11.06 -28.97
N ARG A 194 -1.86 12.33 -28.84
CA ARG A 194 -2.01 13.24 -30.00
C ARG A 194 -0.98 14.39 -30.09
N TYR A 195 0.16 14.32 -29.40
CA TYR A 195 1.17 15.38 -29.46
C TYR A 195 2.50 15.00 -30.13
N ASN A 196 2.60 13.85 -30.83
CA ASN A 196 3.86 13.43 -31.47
C ASN A 196 3.82 13.24 -32.99
N ASN A 197 2.75 13.66 -33.70
CA ASN A 197 2.69 13.56 -35.17
C ASN A 197 2.61 14.90 -35.92
N SER A 198 2.84 16.04 -35.26
CA SER A 198 2.80 17.36 -35.91
C SER A 198 4.17 17.96 -36.23
N ILE A 199 5.27 17.25 -35.96
CA ILE A 199 6.64 17.69 -36.29
C ILE A 199 7.26 16.62 -37.18
N LYS A 200 6.83 16.59 -38.44
CA LYS A 200 7.55 16.07 -39.61
C LYS A 200 6.64 16.19 -40.84
N LYS A 201 6.60 17.38 -41.42
CA LYS A 201 6.66 17.68 -42.86
C LYS A 201 6.56 19.18 -43.07
#